data_AF-A0A1L9TCY1-F1
#
_entry.id   AF-A0A1L9TCY1-F1
#
_cell.length_a   1.000
_cell.length_b   1.000
_cell.length_c   1.000
_cell.angle_alpha   90.00
_cell.angle_beta   90.00
_cell.angle_gamma   90.00
#
_symmetry.space_group_name_H-M   'P 1'
#
loop_
_entity.id
_entity.type
_entity.pdbx_description
1 polymer ?
#
loop_
_entity_poly.entity_id
_entity_poly.type
_entity_poly.pdbx_seq_one_letter_code
_entity_poly.pdbx_strand_id
1 'polypeptide(L)'
;MVGRELFWPLKAAGDSETSLPYWPYLTNYTIFLSGTTPAGEWFFEEDPNDEDNEPYEPTNSWQRLSERLWPAVEDRDRFMFRKKATPALLRDIYVSAGRAAQRMPRLQHMEIKCFSNRALHEFGYIVDGHSASATWTDSIKAELEEEVFRVWRDAVFQHTGVKNAIQFRWKILHTVELIR
;
A
#
# COMPACT_ATOMS: atom_id res chain seq x y z
N MET A 1 -8.69 -11.62 3.15
CA MET A 1 -7.61 -10.67 2.84
C MET A 1 -7.35 -10.68 1.36
N VAL A 2 -6.98 -9.54 0.79
CA VAL A 2 -6.86 -9.34 -0.65
C VAL A 2 -5.38 -9.15 -0.99
N GLY A 3 -4.84 -9.97 -1.87
CA GLY A 3 -3.44 -9.90 -2.34
C GLY A 3 -3.33 -9.34 -3.77
N ARG A 4 -2.13 -9.43 -4.36
CA ARG A 4 -1.85 -8.99 -5.73
C ARG A 4 -2.75 -9.65 -6.79
N GLU A 5 -3.26 -10.83 -6.46
CA GLU A 5 -4.15 -11.65 -7.26
C GLU A 5 -5.45 -10.92 -7.65
N LEU A 6 -5.86 -9.92 -6.87
CA LEU A 6 -7.00 -9.06 -7.17
C LEU A 6 -6.80 -8.26 -8.46
N PHE A 7 -5.58 -7.75 -8.65
CA PHE A 7 -5.24 -6.88 -9.76
C PHE A 7 -4.77 -7.69 -10.98
N TRP A 8 -4.05 -8.78 -10.71
CA TRP A 8 -3.44 -9.59 -11.75
C TRP A 8 -3.53 -11.07 -11.38
N PRO A 9 -4.32 -11.87 -12.11
CA PRO A 9 -4.42 -13.29 -11.81
C PRO A 9 -3.04 -13.95 -11.95
N LEU A 10 -2.72 -14.85 -11.02
CA LEU A 10 -1.54 -15.71 -11.14
C LEU A 10 -1.76 -16.57 -12.38
N LYS A 11 -0.99 -16.31 -13.45
CA LYS A 11 -1.07 -17.13 -14.67
C LYS A 11 -0.85 -18.59 -14.29
N ALA A 12 -1.83 -19.46 -14.55
CA ALA A 12 -1.56 -20.88 -14.59
C ALA A 12 -0.63 -21.14 -15.77
N ALA A 13 0.30 -22.10 -15.63
CA ALA A 13 1.22 -22.48 -16.69
C ALA A 13 0.43 -23.01 -17.90
N GLY A 14 0.12 -22.14 -18.86
CA GLY A 14 -0.70 -22.45 -20.03
C GLY A 14 -1.60 -21.33 -20.54
N ASP A 15 -1.86 -20.29 -19.74
CA ASP A 15 -2.83 -19.25 -20.11
C ASP A 15 -2.24 -18.16 -21.02
N SER A 16 -2.86 -17.97 -22.20
CA SER A 16 -2.59 -16.87 -23.12
C SER A 16 -3.09 -15.53 -22.56
N GLU A 17 -2.48 -14.41 -22.95
CA GLU A 17 -2.82 -13.05 -22.44
C GLU A 17 -4.28 -12.62 -22.66
N THR A 18 -5.04 -13.34 -23.48
CA THR A 18 -6.46 -13.14 -23.75
C THR A 18 -7.38 -13.43 -22.56
N SER A 19 -6.92 -14.12 -21.50
CA SER A 19 -7.74 -14.39 -20.30
C SER A 19 -7.68 -13.29 -19.23
N LEU A 20 -6.90 -12.23 -19.44
CA LEU A 20 -6.71 -11.19 -18.43
C LEU A 20 -7.96 -10.31 -18.27
N PRO A 21 -8.35 -9.98 -17.02
CA PRO A 21 -9.49 -9.10 -16.76
C PRO A 21 -9.39 -7.76 -17.50
N TYR A 22 -10.50 -7.27 -18.03
CA TYR A 22 -10.57 -5.98 -18.74
C TYR A 22 -11.79 -5.21 -18.26
N TRP A 23 -11.59 -3.94 -17.89
CA TRP A 23 -12.62 -3.12 -17.26
C TRP A 23 -12.85 -1.83 -18.05
N PRO A 24 -13.57 -1.90 -19.19
CA PRO A 24 -13.68 -0.80 -20.15
C PRO A 24 -14.37 0.46 -19.61
N TYR A 25 -15.15 0.32 -18.53
CA TYR A 25 -16.00 1.39 -18.00
C TYR A 25 -15.65 1.78 -16.56
N LEU A 26 -14.65 1.15 -15.95
CA LEU A 26 -14.28 1.45 -14.57
C LEU A 26 -13.54 2.80 -14.52
N THR A 27 -14.11 3.76 -13.79
CA THR A 27 -13.58 5.13 -13.67
C THR A 27 -12.91 5.40 -12.33
N ASN A 28 -13.39 4.76 -11.26
CA ASN A 28 -12.92 4.96 -9.90
C ASN A 28 -12.71 3.62 -9.22
N TYR A 29 -11.60 3.44 -8.51
CA TYR A 29 -11.31 2.19 -7.83
C TYR A 29 -10.50 2.41 -6.56
N THR A 30 -11.06 2.02 -5.42
CA THR A 30 -10.40 2.15 -4.10
C THR A 30 -10.25 0.78 -3.45
N ILE A 31 -9.07 0.51 -2.91
CA ILE A 31 -8.76 -0.73 -2.20
C ILE A 31 -8.25 -0.43 -0.80
N PHE A 32 -8.75 -1.22 0.14
CA PHE A 32 -8.32 -1.25 1.52
C PHE A 32 -7.58 -2.57 1.77
N LEU A 33 -6.26 -2.49 1.88
CA LEU A 33 -5.41 -3.59 2.29
C LEU A 33 -5.38 -3.67 3.81
N SER A 34 -5.38 -4.90 4.32
CA SER A 34 -5.06 -5.16 5.72
C SER A 34 -3.57 -4.91 5.95
N GLY A 35 -3.17 -4.63 7.19
CA GLY A 35 -1.76 -4.51 7.57
C GLY A 35 -0.94 -5.78 7.34
N THR A 36 -1.58 -6.90 6.99
CA THR A 36 -0.94 -8.17 6.64
C THR A 36 -1.32 -8.70 5.25
N THR A 37 -0.40 -9.45 4.63
CA THR A 37 -0.60 -10.21 3.38
C THR A 37 -1.43 -11.46 3.64
N PRO A 38 -2.11 -12.06 2.65
CA PRO A 38 -2.79 -13.34 2.80
C PRO A 38 -1.96 -14.48 3.41
N ALA A 39 -0.63 -14.43 3.29
CA ALA A 39 0.30 -15.39 3.91
C ALA A 39 0.62 -15.07 5.39
N GLY A 40 0.13 -13.96 5.92
CA GLY A 40 0.35 -13.51 7.29
C GLY A 40 1.56 -12.59 7.48
N GLU A 41 2.23 -12.18 6.40
CA GLU A 41 3.37 -11.26 6.48
C GLU A 41 2.88 -9.83 6.72
N TRP A 42 3.63 -9.02 7.47
CA TRP A 42 3.26 -7.63 7.73
C TRP A 42 3.75 -6.73 6.61
N PHE A 43 2.90 -5.82 6.12
CA PHE A 43 3.29 -4.77 5.16
C PHE A 43 4.14 -3.66 5.80
N PHE A 44 4.27 -3.69 7.12
CA PHE A 44 5.01 -2.72 7.89
C PHE A 44 6.00 -3.44 8.80
N GLU A 45 7.20 -2.88 8.92
CA GLU A 45 8.29 -3.33 9.76
C GLU A 45 8.66 -2.26 10.79
N GLU A 46 9.49 -2.65 11.74
CA GLU A 46 10.08 -1.73 12.70
C GLU A 46 10.99 -0.73 11.99
N ASP A 47 10.86 0.55 12.34
CA ASP A 47 11.89 1.53 11.97
C ASP A 47 13.00 1.47 13.02
N PRO A 48 14.24 1.05 12.66
CA PRO A 48 15.34 1.02 13.61
C PRO A 48 15.75 2.41 14.12
N ASN A 49 15.26 3.49 13.52
CA ASN A 49 15.53 4.87 13.92
C ASN A 49 14.38 5.51 14.70
N ASP A 50 13.36 4.73 15.10
CA ASP A 50 12.25 5.24 15.87
C ASP A 50 12.69 5.56 17.30
N GLU A 51 12.91 6.83 17.59
CA GLU A 51 13.30 7.32 18.93
C GLU A 51 12.17 7.12 19.96
N ASP A 52 10.92 6.93 19.51
CA ASP A 52 9.75 6.67 20.36
C ASP A 52 9.60 5.18 20.74
N ASN A 53 10.59 4.33 20.44
CA ASN A 53 10.67 2.95 20.93
C ASN A 53 11.01 2.92 22.43
N GLU A 54 10.24 3.63 23.26
CA GLU A 54 10.32 3.49 24.70
C GLU A 54 9.81 2.10 25.12
N PRO A 55 10.53 1.40 26.02
CA PRO A 55 10.09 0.11 26.51
C PRO A 55 8.72 0.25 27.18
N TYR A 56 7.75 -0.51 26.67
CA TYR A 56 6.39 -0.55 27.15
C TYR A 56 6.30 -0.76 28.67
N GLU A 57 5.77 0.23 29.39
CA GLU A 57 5.22 0.01 30.72
C GLU A 57 3.77 -0.51 30.59
N PRO A 58 3.44 -1.68 31.16
CA PRO A 58 2.09 -2.23 31.10
C PRO A 58 1.03 -1.25 31.58
N THR A 59 0.30 -0.66 30.64
CA THR A 59 -0.93 0.06 30.98
C THR A 59 -1.92 -0.95 31.57
N ASN A 60 -2.17 -0.81 32.87
CA ASN A 60 -3.29 -1.21 33.76
C ASN A 60 -4.41 -2.18 33.28
N SER A 61 -4.67 -2.34 31.97
CA SER A 61 -5.59 -3.32 31.39
C SER A 61 -5.08 -4.77 31.42
N TRP A 62 -3.78 -5.01 31.13
CA TRP A 62 -3.19 -6.36 31.16
C TRP A 62 -2.75 -6.81 32.56
N GLN A 63 -2.43 -5.86 33.44
CA GLN A 63 -2.12 -6.12 34.85
C GLN A 63 -3.27 -6.78 35.61
N ARG A 64 -4.50 -6.74 35.08
CA ARG A 64 -5.68 -7.44 35.63
C ARG A 64 -5.75 -8.91 35.25
N LEU A 65 -4.95 -9.38 34.28
CA LEU A 65 -4.86 -10.78 33.87
C LEU A 65 -3.59 -11.41 34.45
N SER A 66 -3.65 -12.70 34.75
CA SER A 66 -2.45 -13.47 35.11
C SER A 66 -1.44 -13.45 33.95
N GLU A 67 -0.14 -13.37 34.24
CA GLU A 67 0.94 -13.35 33.23
C GLU A 67 0.84 -14.46 32.17
N ARG A 68 0.33 -15.64 32.55
CA ARG A 68 0.11 -16.77 31.63
C ARG A 68 -0.90 -16.48 30.50
N LEU A 69 -1.78 -15.51 30.70
CA LEU A 69 -2.79 -15.07 29.72
C LEU A 69 -2.34 -13.85 28.94
N TRP A 70 -1.14 -13.33 29.19
CA TRP A 70 -0.62 -12.22 28.42
C TRP A 70 -0.27 -12.75 27.02
N PRO A 71 -0.58 -11.99 25.94
CA PRO A 71 -0.16 -12.35 24.58
C PRO A 71 1.39 -12.39 24.46
N ALA A 72 1.96 -12.71 23.31
CA ALA A 72 3.43 -12.59 23.14
C ALA A 72 3.88 -11.13 23.35
N VAL A 73 5.12 -10.85 23.75
CA VAL A 73 5.56 -9.46 24.07
C VAL A 73 5.34 -8.53 22.88
N GLU A 74 5.55 -9.07 21.68
CA GLU A 74 5.36 -8.46 20.38
C GLU A 74 3.88 -8.17 20.05
N ASP A 75 2.96 -8.85 20.72
CA ASP A 75 1.50 -8.72 20.57
C ASP A 75 0.83 -8.01 21.76
N ARG A 76 1.57 -7.80 22.86
CA ARG A 76 1.13 -7.05 24.06
C ARG A 76 0.98 -5.56 23.77
N ASP A 77 1.63 -5.10 22.71
CA ASP A 77 1.72 -3.70 22.41
C ASP A 77 0.44 -3.18 21.75
N ARG A 78 -0.32 -2.38 22.50
CA ARG A 78 -1.35 -1.51 21.91
C ARG A 78 -0.72 -0.40 21.07
N PHE A 79 0.61 -0.22 21.12
CA PHE A 79 1.38 0.90 20.59
C PHE A 79 2.65 0.55 19.79
N MET A 80 2.57 -0.50 18.95
CA MET A 80 3.04 -0.50 17.54
C MET A 80 4.49 -0.08 17.24
N PHE A 81 5.34 -1.10 17.03
CA PHE A 81 6.67 -0.94 16.42
C PHE A 81 6.64 -0.88 14.88
N ARG A 82 5.61 -1.42 14.22
CA ARG A 82 5.57 -1.55 12.75
C ARG A 82 5.07 -0.29 12.04
N LYS A 83 5.94 0.73 11.91
CA LYS A 83 5.63 2.02 11.27
C LYS A 83 6.17 2.15 9.84
N LYS A 84 7.23 1.43 9.51
CA LYS A 84 7.93 1.57 8.23
C LYS A 84 7.36 0.62 7.20
N ALA A 85 6.90 1.14 6.07
CA ALA A 85 6.42 0.31 4.98
C ALA A 85 7.52 -0.64 4.42
N THR A 86 7.20 -1.92 4.24
CA THR A 86 8.11 -2.92 3.65
C THR A 86 8.08 -2.81 2.12
N PRO A 87 9.14 -2.29 1.47
CA PRO A 87 9.08 -1.93 0.05
C PRO A 87 8.83 -3.13 -0.88
N ALA A 88 9.40 -4.29 -0.55
CA ALA A 88 9.29 -5.50 -1.36
C ALA A 88 7.83 -6.00 -1.46
N LEU A 89 7.07 -5.96 -0.37
CA LEU A 89 5.67 -6.42 -0.36
C LEU A 89 4.74 -5.43 -1.08
N LEU A 90 4.99 -4.13 -0.91
CA LEU A 90 4.20 -3.09 -1.57
C LEU A 90 4.51 -2.98 -3.07
N ARG A 91 5.75 -3.29 -3.50
CA ARG A 91 6.12 -3.36 -4.92
C ARG A 91 5.14 -4.22 -5.70
N ASP A 92 4.90 -5.45 -5.25
CA ASP A 92 4.05 -6.41 -5.94
C ASP A 92 2.62 -5.87 -6.10
N ILE A 93 2.13 -5.15 -5.09
CA ILE A 93 0.83 -4.47 -5.14
C ILE A 93 0.83 -3.37 -6.21
N TYR A 94 1.80 -2.44 -6.22
CA TYR A 94 1.79 -1.35 -7.20
C TYR A 94 2.01 -1.83 -8.63
N VAL A 95 2.89 -2.82 -8.83
CA VAL A 95 3.15 -3.40 -10.14
C VAL A 95 1.87 -4.06 -10.67
N SER A 96 1.19 -4.85 -9.83
CA SER A 96 -0.04 -5.51 -10.24
C SER A 96 -1.16 -4.50 -10.48
N ALA A 97 -1.31 -3.50 -9.62
CA ALA A 97 -2.28 -2.43 -9.77
C ALA A 97 -2.05 -1.59 -11.04
N GLY A 98 -0.81 -1.23 -11.33
CA GLY A 98 -0.48 -0.48 -12.54
C GLY A 98 -0.72 -1.29 -13.82
N ARG A 99 -0.44 -2.60 -13.80
CA ARG A 99 -0.80 -3.50 -14.93
C ARG A 99 -2.32 -3.63 -15.10
N ALA A 100 -3.06 -3.69 -14.00
CA ALA A 100 -4.53 -3.69 -14.04
C ALA A 100 -5.06 -2.35 -14.60
N ALA A 101 -4.47 -1.24 -14.18
CA ALA A 101 -4.81 0.10 -14.66
C ALA A 101 -4.65 0.22 -16.18
N GLN A 102 -3.60 -0.36 -16.79
CA GLN A 102 -3.44 -0.41 -18.26
C GLN A 102 -4.63 -1.07 -18.99
N ARG A 103 -5.45 -1.86 -18.28
CA ARG A 103 -6.66 -2.54 -18.79
C ARG A 103 -7.96 -1.87 -18.31
N MET A 104 -7.86 -0.64 -17.80
CA MET A 104 -8.95 0.21 -17.33
C MET A 104 -8.93 1.55 -18.11
N PRO A 105 -9.27 1.57 -19.41
CA PRO A 105 -9.04 2.73 -20.29
C PRO A 105 -9.79 4.00 -19.87
N ARG A 106 -10.80 3.88 -19.01
CA ARG A 106 -11.59 5.01 -18.48
C ARG A 106 -11.24 5.36 -17.03
N LEU A 107 -10.19 4.77 -16.47
CA LEU A 107 -9.78 5.03 -15.10
C LEU A 107 -9.39 6.51 -14.94
N GLN A 108 -10.06 7.17 -14.01
CA GLN A 108 -9.82 8.56 -13.62
C GLN A 108 -9.15 8.61 -12.25
N HIS A 109 -9.52 7.69 -11.35
CA HIS A 109 -9.01 7.66 -9.99
C HIS A 109 -8.77 6.22 -9.51
N MET A 110 -7.58 5.96 -8.98
CA MET A 110 -7.30 4.74 -8.23
C MET A 110 -6.66 5.08 -6.90
N GLU A 111 -7.10 4.40 -5.85
CA GLU A 111 -6.56 4.59 -4.51
C GLU A 111 -6.29 3.23 -3.86
N ILE A 112 -5.11 3.07 -3.29
CA ILE A 112 -4.70 1.89 -2.54
C ILE A 112 -4.31 2.37 -1.16
N LYS A 113 -5.03 1.91 -0.15
CA LYS A 113 -4.75 2.25 1.25
C LYS A 113 -4.39 1.00 2.00
N CYS A 114 -3.28 1.04 2.71
CA CYS A 114 -2.88 0.02 3.65
C CYS A 114 -2.80 0.69 5.02
N PHE A 115 -3.61 0.17 5.95
CA PHE A 115 -3.68 0.69 7.30
C PHE A 115 -3.18 -0.36 8.27
N SER A 116 -2.28 0.05 9.15
CA SER A 116 -2.08 -0.58 10.45
C SER A 116 -2.63 0.34 11.54
N ASN A 117 -2.56 -0.06 12.81
CA ASN A 117 -3.11 0.74 13.91
C ASN A 117 -2.47 2.15 14.03
N ARG A 118 -1.25 2.41 13.51
CA ARG A 118 -0.57 3.74 13.46
C ARG A 118 0.17 4.03 12.14
N ALA A 119 0.38 3.02 11.29
CA ALA A 119 1.01 3.26 9.99
C ALA A 119 -0.08 3.45 8.94
N LEU A 120 0.02 4.57 8.22
CA LEU A 120 -0.82 4.86 7.07
C LEU A 120 0.07 4.86 5.84
N HIS A 121 -0.15 3.90 4.96
CA HIS A 121 0.40 3.90 3.63
C HIS A 121 -0.74 4.10 2.62
N GLU A 122 -0.69 5.17 1.83
CA GLU A 122 -1.63 5.41 0.75
C GLU A 122 -0.93 5.63 -0.58
N PHE A 123 -1.54 5.15 -1.64
CA PHE A 123 -1.18 5.45 -3.01
C PHE A 123 -2.41 5.95 -3.74
N GLY A 124 -2.27 7.10 -4.41
CA GLY A 124 -3.31 7.69 -5.23
C GLY A 124 -2.82 7.93 -6.66
N TYR A 125 -3.58 7.45 -7.63
CA TYR A 125 -3.41 7.72 -9.04
C TYR A 125 -4.61 8.51 -9.56
N ILE A 126 -4.35 9.66 -10.20
CA ILE A 126 -5.39 10.56 -10.73
C ILE A 126 -5.04 10.92 -12.16
N VAL A 127 -5.98 10.71 -13.09
CA VAL A 127 -5.89 11.17 -14.47
C VAL A 127 -6.67 12.48 -14.61
N ASP A 128 -6.01 13.50 -15.14
CA ASP A 128 -6.60 14.80 -15.43
C ASP A 128 -6.32 15.18 -16.88
N GLY A 129 -7.32 15.00 -17.72
CA GLY A 129 -7.25 15.21 -19.17
C GLY A 129 -6.14 14.38 -19.82
N HIS A 130 -5.10 15.06 -20.31
CA HIS A 130 -3.96 14.43 -20.99
C HIS A 130 -2.77 14.16 -20.07
N SER A 131 -2.94 14.33 -18.76
CA SER A 131 -1.89 14.13 -17.76
C SER A 131 -2.39 13.27 -16.60
N ALA A 132 -1.47 12.81 -15.76
CA ALA A 132 -1.82 12.12 -14.54
C ALA A 132 -0.83 12.43 -13.41
N SER A 133 -1.24 12.12 -12.19
CA SER A 133 -0.40 12.15 -11.01
C SER A 133 -0.47 10.82 -10.26
N ALA A 134 0.66 10.40 -9.73
CA ALA A 134 0.80 9.26 -8.83
C ALA A 134 1.46 9.76 -7.55
N THR A 135 0.76 9.64 -6.43
CA THR A 135 1.19 10.16 -5.13
C THR A 135 1.25 9.03 -4.13
N TRP A 136 2.42 8.83 -3.51
CA TRP A 136 2.56 7.99 -2.33
C TRP A 136 2.54 8.85 -1.08
N THR A 137 1.75 8.43 -0.11
CA THR A 137 1.63 9.05 1.20
C THR A 137 2.04 8.04 2.24
N ASP A 138 3.01 8.39 3.07
CA ASP A 138 3.53 7.50 4.11
C ASP A 138 3.99 8.31 5.33
N SER A 139 4.15 7.66 6.47
CA SER A 139 4.84 8.22 7.64
C SER A 139 6.34 8.29 7.40
N ILE A 140 6.91 7.29 6.71
CA ILE A 140 8.33 7.22 6.37
C ILE A 140 8.45 6.98 4.87
N LYS A 141 9.31 7.73 4.19
CA LYS A 141 9.48 7.57 2.75
C LYS A 141 10.08 6.20 2.43
N ALA A 142 9.31 5.35 1.76
CA ALA A 142 9.82 4.09 1.24
C ALA A 142 10.64 4.31 -0.05
N GLU A 143 11.68 3.50 -0.24
CA GLU A 143 12.39 3.42 -1.52
C GLU A 143 11.64 2.49 -2.46
N LEU A 144 11.13 3.03 -3.57
CA LEU A 144 10.44 2.24 -4.58
C LEU A 144 11.36 1.95 -5.76
N GLU A 145 11.20 0.77 -6.34
CA GLU A 145 11.99 0.33 -7.49
C GLU A 145 11.53 0.97 -8.80
N GLU A 146 12.46 1.10 -9.76
CA GLU A 146 12.19 1.70 -11.08
C GLU A 146 11.06 1.00 -11.85
N GLU A 147 10.86 -0.31 -11.60
CA GLU A 147 9.76 -1.05 -12.21
C GLU A 147 8.38 -0.47 -11.88
N VAL A 148 8.17 0.00 -10.64
CA VAL A 148 6.91 0.61 -10.22
C VAL A 148 6.63 1.84 -11.09
N PHE A 149 7.61 2.72 -11.23
CA PHE A 149 7.49 3.93 -12.04
C PHE A 149 7.26 3.60 -13.52
N ARG A 150 7.97 2.60 -14.06
CA ARG A 150 7.80 2.15 -15.45
C ARG A 150 6.37 1.71 -15.74
N VAL A 151 5.80 0.83 -14.92
CA VAL A 151 4.44 0.30 -15.12
C VAL A 151 3.39 1.42 -15.11
N TRP A 152 3.55 2.40 -14.23
CA TRP A 152 2.64 3.55 -14.16
C TRP A 152 2.82 4.54 -15.31
N ARG A 153 4.04 4.72 -15.85
CA ARG A 153 4.24 5.48 -17.11
C ARG A 153 3.48 4.82 -18.26
N ASP A 154 3.53 3.49 -18.35
CA ASP A 154 2.80 2.74 -19.37
C ASP A 154 1.28 2.88 -19.19
N ALA A 155 0.76 2.81 -17.95
CA ALA A 155 -0.66 3.03 -17.67
C ALA A 155 -1.14 4.41 -18.15
N VAL A 156 -0.36 5.46 -17.88
CA VAL A 156 -0.68 6.83 -18.32
C VAL A 156 -0.69 6.92 -19.83
N PHE A 157 0.29 6.31 -20.50
CA PHE A 157 0.31 6.30 -21.95
C PHE A 157 -0.94 5.63 -22.54
N GLN A 158 -1.44 4.55 -21.92
CA GLN A 158 -2.71 3.92 -22.33
C GLN A 158 -3.93 4.82 -22.09
N HIS A 159 -3.94 5.59 -21.00
CA HIS A 159 -5.08 6.46 -20.67
C HIS A 159 -5.10 7.77 -21.46
N THR A 160 -3.94 8.37 -21.71
CA THR A 160 -3.84 9.74 -22.26
C THR A 160 -3.32 9.78 -23.69
N GLY A 161 -2.65 8.72 -24.16
CA GLY A 161 -1.91 8.70 -25.42
C GLY A 161 -0.60 9.49 -25.40
N VAL A 162 -0.25 10.11 -24.26
CA VAL A 162 0.92 10.99 -24.14
C VAL A 162 2.00 10.32 -23.29
N LYS A 163 3.20 10.16 -23.87
CA LYS A 163 4.35 9.59 -23.17
C LYS A 163 4.82 10.55 -22.07
N ASN A 164 5.22 9.98 -20.93
CA ASN A 164 5.78 10.72 -19.79
C ASN A 164 4.86 11.81 -19.22
N ALA A 165 3.55 11.74 -19.45
CA ALA A 165 2.59 12.71 -18.92
C ALA A 165 2.18 12.45 -17.46
N ILE A 166 3.07 11.82 -16.68
CA ILE A 166 2.83 11.48 -15.28
C ILE A 166 3.79 12.20 -14.36
N GLN A 167 3.24 12.74 -13.27
CA GLN A 167 4.02 13.30 -12.17
C GLN A 167 4.00 12.34 -10.98
N PHE A 168 5.19 11.99 -10.49
CA PHE A 168 5.35 11.17 -9.28
C PHE A 168 5.61 12.07 -8.08
N ARG A 169 4.87 11.85 -6.99
CA ARG A 169 4.92 12.70 -5.79
C ARG A 169 5.01 11.86 -4.52
N TRP A 170 5.63 12.43 -3.50
CA TRP A 170 5.65 11.90 -2.14
C TRP A 170 5.04 12.91 -1.19
N LYS A 171 4.21 12.42 -0.26
CA LYS A 171 3.67 13.18 0.84
C LYS A 171 4.03 12.46 2.14
N ILE A 172 4.75 13.14 3.02
CA ILE A 172 5.08 12.59 4.34
C ILE A 172 4.04 13.10 5.34
N LEU A 173 3.31 12.17 5.96
CA LEU A 173 2.41 12.48 7.06
C LEU A 173 3.27 12.87 8.25
N HIS A 174 3.37 14.17 8.50
CA HIS A 174 3.88 14.64 9.77
C HIS A 174 2.85 14.22 10.82
N THR A 175 3.30 13.47 11.81
CA THR A 175 2.48 12.97 12.91
C THR A 175 1.62 14.11 13.42
N VAL A 176 0.30 13.99 13.24
CA VAL A 176 -0.65 14.86 13.92
C VAL A 176 -0.56 14.46 15.39
N GLU A 177 0.18 15.24 16.16
CA GLU A 177 0.07 15.18 17.61
C GLU A 177 -1.40 15.42 17.96
N LEU A 178 -2.06 14.37 18.46
CA LEU A 178 -3.32 14.50 19.16
C LEU A 178 -3.02 15.27 20.46
N ILE A 179 -3.18 16.59 20.41
CA ILE A 179 -3.34 17.41 21.61
C ILE A 179 -4.62 16.89 22.29
N ARG A 180 -4.45 16.37 23.50
CA ARG A 180 -5.53 15.93 24.39
C ARG A 180 -6.38 17.10 24.88
#